data_AF-A0A359LNZ9-F1
#
_entry.id   AF-A0A359LNZ9-F1
#
_cell.length_a   1.000
_cell.length_b   1.000
_cell.length_c   1.000
_cell.angle_alpha   90.00
_cell.angle_beta   90.00
_cell.angle_gamma   90.00
#
_symmetry.space_group_name_H-M   'P 1'
#
loop_
_entity.id
_entity.type
_entity.pdbx_description
1 polymer ?
#
loop_
_entity_poly.entity_id
_entity_poly.type
_entity_poly.pdbx_seq_one_letter_code
_entity_poly.pdbx_strand_id
1 'polypeptide(L)' 'PDRAADRFGSLQEVRAAAEREYILKKLEETHGNITRTAELLGLERSNLYRKMKTLGIAPKEQL' A
#
# COMPACT_ATOMS: atom_id res chain seq x y z
N PRO A 1 3.83 13.20 -30.39
CA PRO A 1 5.00 12.51 -29.79
C PRO A 1 4.58 11.76 -28.52
N ASP A 2 4.31 10.47 -28.65
CA ASP A 2 4.06 9.55 -27.53
C ASP A 2 5.40 9.28 -26.84
N ARG A 3 5.71 10.04 -25.79
CA ARG A 3 6.87 9.72 -24.96
C ARG A 3 6.45 8.52 -24.12
N ALA A 4 7.00 7.34 -24.42
CA ALA A 4 6.85 6.15 -23.57
C ALA A 4 7.23 6.40 -22.09
N ALA A 5 7.98 7.47 -21.80
CA ALA A 5 8.29 7.96 -20.46
C ALA A 5 7.10 8.58 -19.70
N ASP A 6 5.98 8.89 -20.36
CA ASP A 6 4.72 9.36 -19.74
C ASP A 6 3.78 8.21 -19.35
N ARG A 7 4.06 6.97 -19.79
CA ARG A 7 3.21 5.80 -19.48
C ARG A 7 3.36 5.32 -18.04
N PHE A 8 4.50 5.65 -17.43
CA PHE A 8 4.76 5.42 -16.03
C PHE A 8 4.99 6.79 -15.43
N GLY A 9 4.25 7.14 -14.39
CA GLY A 9 4.51 8.36 -13.63
C GLY A 9 5.97 8.42 -13.15
N SER A 10 6.34 9.52 -12.50
CA SER A 10 7.61 9.67 -11.81
C SER A 10 8.01 8.41 -11.02
N LEU A 11 9.32 8.20 -10.79
CA LEU A 11 9.81 7.07 -9.98
C LEU A 11 9.12 6.99 -8.60
N GLN A 12 8.70 8.14 -8.08
CA GLN A 12 7.92 8.23 -6.85
C GLN A 12 6.53 7.58 -7.00
N GLU A 13 5.82 7.84 -8.10
CA GLU A 13 4.51 7.25 -8.38
C GLU A 13 4.61 5.74 -8.62
N VAL A 14 5.64 5.28 -9.35
CA VAL A 14 5.86 3.84 -9.57
C VAL A 14 6.11 3.12 -8.24
N ARG A 15 6.93 3.69 -7.36
CA ARG A 15 7.18 3.13 -6.02
C ARG A 15 5.92 3.13 -5.17
N ALA A 16 5.15 4.21 -5.19
CA ALA A 16 3.90 4.31 -4.44
C ALA A 16 2.87 3.27 -4.93
N ALA A 17 2.76 3.06 -6.24
CA ALA A 17 1.87 2.05 -6.81
C ALA A 17 2.27 0.62 -6.39
N ALA A 18 3.56 0.28 -6.50
CA ALA A 18 4.07 -1.03 -6.09
C ALA A 18 3.91 -1.25 -4.58
N GLU A 19 4.21 -0.24 -3.76
CA GLU A 19 4.02 -0.30 -2.31
C GLU A 19 2.54 -0.50 -1.94
N ARG A 20 1.64 0.23 -2.61
CA ARG A 20 0.20 0.12 -2.41
C ARG A 20 -0.31 -1.29 -2.72
N GLU A 21 0.08 -1.84 -3.86
CA GLU A 21 -0.31 -3.19 -4.27
C GLU A 21 0.19 -4.24 -3.28
N TYR A 22 1.44 -4.10 -2.82
CA TYR A 22 2.01 -5.02 -1.84
C TYR A 22 1.28 -4.98 -0.49
N ILE A 23 0.96 -3.78 0.02
CA ILE A 23 0.18 -3.63 1.26
C ILE A 23 -1.22 -4.23 1.11
N LEU A 24 -1.90 -3.99 -0.02
CA LEU A 24 -3.22 -4.56 -0.28
C LEU A 24 -3.21 -6.08 -0.28
N LYS A 25 -2.24 -6.70 -0.97
CA LYS A 25 -2.06 -8.15 -0.96
C LYS A 25 -1.87 -8.70 0.45
N LYS A 26 -1.06 -8.03 1.29
CA LYS A 26 -0.86 -8.47 2.69
C LYS A 26 -2.08 -8.25 3.57
N LEU A 27 -2.87 -7.20 3.33
CA LEU A 27 -4.16 -7.02 3.98
C LEU A 27 -5.14 -8.14 3.60
N GLU A 28 -5.18 -8.55 2.33
CA GLU A 28 -6.01 -9.67 1.88
C GLU A 28 -5.59 -11.00 2.52
N GLU A 29 -4.29 -11.32 2.51
CA GLU A 29 -3.71 -12.52 3.14
C GLU A 29 -4.02 -12.62 4.65
N THR A 30 -4.22 -11.47 5.32
CA THR A 30 -4.51 -11.40 6.75
C THR A 30 -5.98 -11.09 7.06
N HIS A 31 -6.86 -11.14 6.06
CA HIS A 31 -8.29 -10.84 6.18
C HIS A 31 -8.57 -9.44 6.77
N GLY A 32 -7.73 -8.46 6.45
CA GLY A 32 -7.84 -7.08 6.92
C GLY A 32 -7.25 -6.85 8.32
N ASN A 33 -6.58 -7.84 8.92
CA ASN A 33 -5.94 -7.65 10.22
C ASN A 33 -4.68 -6.77 10.09
N ILE A 34 -4.84 -5.49 10.41
CA ILE A 34 -3.80 -4.48 10.27
C ILE A 34 -2.60 -4.77 11.18
N THR A 35 -2.81 -5.28 12.40
CA THR A 35 -1.70 -5.62 13.32
C THR A 35 -0.85 -6.73 12.72
N ARG A 36 -1.48 -7.82 12.26
CA ARG A 36 -0.78 -8.93 11.64
C ARG A 36 -0.14 -8.54 10.31
N THR A 37 -0.78 -7.67 9.53
CA THR A 37 -0.19 -7.11 8.30
C THR A 37 1.08 -6.33 8.62
N ALA A 38 1.06 -5.49 9.66
CA ALA A 38 2.22 -4.70 10.06
C ALA A 38 3.39 -5.60 10.49
N GLU A 39 3.12 -6.65 11.28
CA GLU A 39 4.10 -7.67 11.66
C GLU A 39 4.71 -8.38 10.43
N LEU A 40 3.88 -8.83 9.48
CA LEU A 40 4.35 -9.48 8.25
C LEU A 40 5.18 -8.56 7.35
N LEU A 41 4.91 -7.26 7.39
CA LEU A 41 5.67 -6.25 6.66
C LEU A 41 6.91 -5.77 7.41
N GLY A 42 7.12 -6.20 8.66
CA GLY A 42 8.18 -5.67 9.53
C GLY A 42 8.02 -4.19 9.87
N LEU A 43 6.78 -3.71 9.90
CA LEU A 43 6.43 -2.33 10.16
C LEU A 43 5.74 -2.19 11.50
N GLU A 44 6.00 -1.07 12.17
CA GLU A 44 5.15 -0.59 13.24
C GLU A 44 3.72 -0.37 12.73
N ARG A 45 2.70 -0.75 13.52
CA ARG A 45 1.29 -0.56 13.16
C ARG A 45 0.96 0.89 12.79
N SER A 46 1.53 1.86 13.52
CA SER A 46 1.33 3.29 13.24
C SER A 46 1.93 3.73 11.90
N ASN A 47 3.05 3.13 11.49
CA ASN A 47 3.67 3.38 10.18
C ASN A 47 2.82 2.82 9.06
N LEU A 48 2.29 1.61 9.22
CA LEU A 48 1.38 1.01 8.25
C LEU A 48 0.13 1.88 8.07
N TYR A 49 -0.48 2.37 9.17
CA TYR A 49 -1.62 3.29 9.09
C TYR A 49 -1.32 4.57 8.31
N ARG A 50 -0.16 5.20 8.55
CA ARG A 50 0.26 6.40 7.79
C ARG A 50 0.44 6.09 6.31
N LYS A 51 1.10 4.98 5.98
CA LYS A 51 1.28 4.52 4.60
C LYS A 51 -0.05 4.25 3.91
N MET A 52 -0.96 3.55 4.57
CA MET A 52 -2.32 3.30 4.07
C MET A 52 -3.05 4.62 3.76
N LYS A 53 -2.99 5.60 4.68
CA LYS A 53 -3.59 6.93 4.45
C LYS A 53 -2.98 7.65 3.24
N THR A 54 -1.65 7.69 3.15
CA THR A 54 -0.93 8.35 2.05
C THR A 54 -1.18 7.66 0.70
N LEU A 55 -1.32 6.34 0.69
CA LEU A 55 -1.52 5.52 -0.51
C LEU A 55 -3.00 5.32 -0.88
N GLY A 56 -3.93 5.96 -0.14
CA GLY A 56 -5.36 5.85 -0.39
C GLY A 56 -5.91 4.43 -0.19
N ILE A 57 -5.37 3.70 0.78
CA ILE A 57 -5.86 2.38 1.20
C ILE A 57 -6.83 2.59 2.36
N ALA A 58 -8.10 2.33 2.12
CA ALA A 58 -9.10 2.33 3.18
C ALA A 58 -8.94 1.07 4.05
N PRO A 59 -8.92 1.18 5.38
CA PRO A 59 -9.10 0.02 6.23
C PRO A 59 -10.48 -0.58 5.92
N LYS A 60 -10.58 -1.89 5.71
CA LYS A 60 -11.88 -2.55 5.76
C LYS A 60 -12.34 -2.43 7.21
N GLU A 61 -13.22 -1.48 7.50
CA GLU A 61 -14.01 -1.51 8.73
C GLU A 61 -14.72 -2.86 8.73
N GLN A 62 -14.37 -3.71 9.69
CA GLN A 62 -15.15 -4.91 10.00
C GLN A 62 -16.49 -4.38 10.55
N LEU A 63 -17.47 -4.20 9.65
CA LEU A 63 -18.88 -4.18 10.02
C LEU A 63 -19.34 -5.60 10.35
#